data_AF-A0A6L3AEM8-F1
#
_entry.id   AF-A0A6L3AEM8-F1
#
_cell.length_a   1.000
_cell.length_b   1.000
_cell.length_c   1.000
_cell.angle_alpha   90.00
_cell.angle_beta   90.00
_cell.angle_gamma   90.00
#
_symmetry.space_group_name_H-M   'P 1'
#
loop_
_entity.id
_entity.type
_entity.pdbx_description
1 polymer ?
#
loop_
_entity_poly.entity_id
_entity_poly.type
_entity_poly.pdbx_seq_one_letter_code
_entity_poly.pdbx_strand_id
1 'polypeptide(L)'
;AQTLSGITNLAANETRTLNFSNLGVSITIQANASGKAVADLITDLTAAADDTIVVTGSGAASLQVGANSGDSLAISFVNMQTGQLGAGSDLSTLIADDTNVSTQAKASTLISELDGAISDVNAQRGTLGASQNRLEHVIKSLSVAVENLSAAESRIRDADVADLSSRMVSNQILQQAGISVLAQANQAPQAALALLRN
;
A
#
# COMPACT_ATOMS: atom_id res chain seq x y z
N ALA A 1 -24.51 5.80 -8.67
CA ALA A 1 -24.32 6.92 -9.61
C ALA A 1 -23.81 8.11 -8.81
N GLN A 2 -22.63 8.63 -9.13
CA GLN A 2 -22.12 9.85 -8.52
C GLN A 2 -22.56 11.01 -9.41
N THR A 3 -23.31 11.97 -8.87
CA THR A 3 -23.72 13.16 -9.61
C THR A 3 -22.64 14.23 -9.43
N LEU A 4 -22.03 14.65 -10.54
CA LEU A 4 -21.15 15.81 -10.57
C LEU A 4 -21.99 17.08 -10.43
N SER A 5 -21.64 17.93 -9.47
CA SER A 5 -22.26 19.25 -9.29
C SER A 5 -21.21 20.33 -9.53
N GLY A 6 -21.57 21.42 -10.23
CA GLY A 6 -20.70 22.59 -10.41
C GLY A 6 -20.00 22.74 -11.76
N ILE A 7 -20.53 22.18 -12.85
CA ILE A 7 -20.05 22.47 -14.20
C ILE A 7 -20.44 23.93 -14.53
N THR A 8 -19.48 24.84 -14.42
CA THR A 8 -19.59 26.26 -14.76
C THR A 8 -18.48 26.62 -15.75
N ASN A 9 -18.56 27.78 -16.42
CA ASN A 9 -17.52 28.22 -17.35
C ASN A 9 -16.13 28.18 -16.69
N LEU A 10 -15.10 27.80 -17.45
CA LEU A 10 -13.70 27.85 -17.02
C LEU A 10 -13.11 29.20 -17.41
N ALA A 11 -12.54 29.92 -16.46
CA ALA A 11 -11.80 31.14 -16.75
C ALA A 11 -10.52 30.83 -17.54
N ALA A 12 -9.94 31.84 -18.18
CA ALA A 12 -8.67 31.68 -18.90
C ALA A 12 -7.57 31.17 -17.96
N ASN A 13 -6.78 30.19 -18.42
CA ASN A 13 -5.70 29.53 -17.67
C ASN A 13 -6.15 28.83 -16.37
N GLU A 14 -7.45 28.55 -16.22
CA GLU A 14 -7.96 27.79 -15.09
C GLU A 14 -7.89 26.28 -15.39
N THR A 15 -7.38 25.52 -14.42
CA THR A 15 -7.35 24.05 -14.47
C THR A 15 -8.38 23.52 -13.48
N ARG A 16 -9.26 22.63 -13.94
CA ARG A 16 -10.28 22.00 -13.11
C ARG A 16 -10.19 20.48 -13.22
N THR A 17 -10.10 19.81 -12.07
CA THR A 17 -10.09 18.35 -11.99
C THR A 17 -11.45 17.83 -11.56
N LEU A 18 -12.06 17.02 -12.43
CA LEU A 18 -13.27 16.27 -12.15
C LEU A 18 -12.88 14.93 -11.54
N ASN A 19 -13.24 14.69 -10.27
CA ASN A 19 -12.82 13.51 -9.52
C ASN A 19 -13.98 12.50 -9.42
N PHE A 20 -13.80 11.33 -10.01
CA PHE A 20 -14.69 10.18 -9.86
C PHE A 20 -14.12 9.23 -8.80
N SER A 21 -14.12 9.64 -7.53
CA SER A 21 -13.40 8.94 -6.46
C SER A 21 -13.80 7.49 -6.28
N ASN A 22 -15.04 7.12 -6.65
CA ASN A 22 -15.52 5.75 -6.61
C ASN A 22 -15.07 4.89 -7.81
N LEU A 23 -14.59 5.51 -8.88
CA LEU A 23 -14.12 4.84 -10.10
C LEU A 23 -12.59 4.96 -10.27
N GLY A 24 -11.90 5.73 -9.43
CA GLY A 24 -10.45 5.90 -9.50
C GLY A 24 -9.94 6.68 -10.71
N VAL A 25 -10.84 7.40 -11.40
CA VAL A 25 -10.52 8.19 -12.60
C VAL A 25 -10.62 9.68 -12.26
N SER A 26 -9.59 10.45 -12.62
CA SER A 26 -9.60 11.91 -12.56
C SER A 26 -9.41 12.49 -13.95
N ILE A 27 -10.33 13.35 -14.39
CA ILE A 27 -10.23 14.07 -15.67
C ILE A 27 -9.83 15.51 -15.37
N THR A 28 -8.69 15.95 -15.92
CA THR A 28 -8.20 17.33 -15.76
C THR A 28 -8.47 18.10 -17.04
N ILE A 29 -9.22 19.20 -16.93
CA ILE A 29 -9.55 20.09 -18.04
C ILE A 29 -8.77 21.39 -17.84
N GLN A 30 -8.03 21.83 -18.86
CA GLN A 30 -7.28 23.09 -18.85
C GLN A 30 -7.77 24.00 -19.97
N ALA A 31 -8.15 25.24 -19.63
CA ALA A 31 -8.48 26.26 -20.64
C ALA A 31 -7.20 26.95 -21.14
N ASN A 32 -7.04 27.08 -22.46
CA ASN A 32 -6.00 27.90 -23.10
C ASN A 32 -6.28 29.41 -22.90
N ALA A 33 -5.39 30.29 -23.33
CA ALA A 33 -5.35 31.73 -23.07
C ALA A 33 -6.64 32.53 -23.37
N SER A 34 -7.58 31.95 -24.13
CA SER A 34 -8.95 32.43 -24.26
C SER A 34 -9.86 31.46 -23.52
N GLY A 35 -10.44 31.88 -22.39
CA GLY A 35 -11.32 31.05 -21.56
C GLY A 35 -12.45 30.37 -22.37
N LYS A 36 -13.00 29.26 -21.85
CA LYS A 36 -13.93 28.38 -22.59
C LYS A 36 -15.33 28.45 -21.97
N ALA A 37 -16.37 28.69 -22.79
CA ALA A 37 -17.75 28.59 -22.34
C ALA A 37 -18.15 27.11 -22.13
N VAL A 38 -19.17 26.83 -21.31
CA VAL A 38 -19.65 25.44 -21.08
C VAL A 38 -20.03 24.72 -22.37
N ALA A 39 -20.56 25.42 -23.38
CA ALA A 39 -20.85 24.84 -24.69
C ALA A 39 -19.56 24.44 -25.43
N ASP A 40 -18.53 25.29 -25.39
CA ASP A 40 -17.23 25.01 -26.01
C ASP A 40 -16.47 23.90 -25.28
N LEU A 41 -16.65 23.74 -23.97
CA LEU A 41 -16.11 22.61 -23.20
C LEU A 41 -16.76 21.28 -23.59
N ILE A 42 -18.06 21.28 -23.88
CA ILE A 42 -18.77 20.10 -24.39
C ILE A 42 -18.33 19.82 -25.81
N THR A 43 -18.18 20.85 -26.66
CA THR A 43 -17.64 20.70 -28.01
C THR A 43 -16.20 20.20 -27.97
N ASP A 44 -15.30 20.68 -27.11
CA ASP A 44 -13.94 20.15 -26.98
C ASP A 44 -13.93 18.68 -26.50
N LEU A 45 -14.94 18.26 -25.72
CA LEU A 45 -15.10 16.87 -25.27
C LEU A 45 -15.81 15.96 -26.31
N THR A 46 -16.49 16.52 -27.32
CA THR A 46 -17.33 15.77 -28.28
C THR A 46 -16.99 16.03 -29.75
N ALA A 47 -16.16 17.01 -30.05
CA ALA A 47 -15.69 17.35 -31.40
C ALA A 47 -14.49 16.46 -31.73
N ALA A 48 -14.83 15.26 -32.19
CA ALA A 48 -13.90 14.38 -32.85
C ALA A 48 -13.35 15.03 -34.13
N ALA A 49 -12.07 15.39 -34.09
CA ALA A 49 -11.18 15.38 -35.25
C ALA A 49 -9.79 14.80 -34.90
N ASP A 50 -9.35 14.83 -33.63
CA ASP A 50 -8.15 14.14 -33.13
C ASP A 50 -8.38 13.69 -31.67
N ASP A 51 -9.26 12.69 -31.53
CA ASP A 51 -9.90 12.28 -30.27
C ASP A 51 -8.94 11.48 -29.36
N THR A 52 -8.00 12.17 -28.72
CA THR A 52 -7.22 11.60 -27.61
C THR A 52 -7.39 12.44 -26.36
N ILE A 53 -8.27 11.99 -25.45
CA ILE A 53 -8.26 12.45 -24.06
C ILE A 53 -6.97 11.92 -23.43
N VAL A 54 -5.91 12.73 -23.42
CA VAL A 54 -4.63 12.38 -22.80
C VAL A 54 -4.82 12.42 -21.28
N VAL A 55 -5.15 11.27 -20.69
CA VAL A 55 -5.02 11.06 -19.25
C VAL A 55 -3.53 10.94 -18.95
N THR A 56 -2.86 12.05 -18.64
CA THR A 56 -1.48 12.05 -18.10
C THR A 56 -1.50 11.60 -16.64
N GLY A 57 -1.78 10.32 -16.43
CA GLY A 57 -1.75 9.71 -15.10
C GLY A 57 -0.35 9.21 -14.76
N SER A 58 0.56 10.09 -14.33
CA SER A 58 1.69 9.62 -13.51
C SER A 58 1.17 9.37 -12.10
N GLY A 59 0.81 8.12 -11.81
CA GLY A 59 0.33 7.71 -10.50
C GLY A 59 1.49 7.28 -9.60
N ALA A 60 1.36 7.47 -8.29
CA ALA A 60 2.22 6.79 -7.32
C ALA A 60 1.37 5.92 -6.41
N ALA A 61 1.74 4.65 -6.25
CA ALA A 61 1.16 3.79 -5.22
C ALA A 61 2.07 3.80 -4.00
N SER A 62 1.55 4.19 -2.84
CA SER A 62 2.24 4.02 -1.57
C SER A 62 1.71 2.76 -0.90
N LEU A 63 2.60 1.79 -0.66
CA LEU A 63 2.28 0.56 0.05
C LEU A 63 2.82 0.66 1.47
N GLN A 64 1.99 0.40 2.47
CA GLN A 64 2.47 0.20 3.84
C GLN A 64 3.13 -1.18 3.93
N VAL A 65 4.44 -1.21 4.20
CA VAL A 65 5.27 -2.43 4.18
C VAL A 65 5.80 -2.82 5.56
N GLY A 66 5.44 -2.10 6.63
CA GLY A 66 5.83 -2.42 7.99
C GLY A 66 4.74 -2.16 9.03
N ALA A 67 4.99 -2.57 10.27
CA ALA A 67 4.07 -2.41 11.39
C ALA A 67 4.05 -0.99 11.97
N ASN A 68 5.11 -0.20 11.73
CA ASN A 68 5.24 1.14 12.27
C ASN A 68 4.77 2.22 11.29
N SER A 69 4.32 3.35 11.83
CA SER A 69 3.99 4.53 11.03
C SER A 69 5.25 5.05 10.32
N GLY A 70 5.20 5.22 9.00
CA GLY A 70 6.32 5.67 8.17
C GLY A 70 7.02 4.57 7.37
N ASP A 71 6.73 3.30 7.66
CA ASP A 71 7.24 2.16 6.87
C ASP A 71 6.44 2.00 5.57
N SER A 72 6.60 2.94 4.64
CA SER A 72 5.93 2.93 3.34
C SER A 72 6.91 2.79 2.18
N LEU A 73 6.52 2.00 1.18
CA LEU A 73 7.19 1.91 -0.11
C LEU A 73 6.37 2.65 -1.16
N ALA A 74 6.91 3.74 -1.69
CA ALA A 74 6.34 4.45 -2.82
C ALA A 74 6.81 3.82 -4.15
N ILE A 75 5.86 3.47 -5.01
CA ILE A 75 6.09 2.99 -6.37
C ILE A 75 5.55 4.05 -7.31
N SER A 76 6.43 4.62 -8.12
CA SER A 76 6.04 5.63 -9.12
C SER A 76 5.75 4.95 -10.46
N PHE A 77 4.63 5.34 -11.07
CA PHE A 77 4.24 4.95 -12.41
C PHE A 77 4.41 6.16 -13.33
N VAL A 78 5.19 5.97 -14.39
CA VAL A 78 5.34 6.95 -15.47
C VAL A 78 4.26 6.68 -16.53
N ASN A 79 3.82 7.72 -17.23
CA ASN A 79 2.88 7.54 -18.34
C ASN A 79 3.56 6.76 -19.47
N MET A 80 2.99 5.60 -19.81
CA MET A 80 3.51 4.69 -20.83
C MET A 80 2.79 4.81 -22.19
N GLN A 81 2.02 5.86 -22.40
CA GLN A 81 1.37 6.14 -23.69
C GLN A 81 2.41 6.52 -24.75
N THR A 82 2.18 6.06 -25.98
CA THR A 82 3.08 6.28 -27.12
C THR A 82 3.38 7.76 -27.38
N GLY A 83 2.45 8.67 -27.07
CA GLY A 83 2.66 10.11 -27.20
C GLY A 83 3.48 10.78 -26.09
N GLN A 84 3.93 10.03 -25.08
CA GLN A 84 4.74 10.52 -23.96
C GLN A 84 6.07 9.77 -23.83
N LEU A 85 6.33 8.83 -24.74
CA LEU A 85 7.56 8.03 -24.80
C LEU A 85 8.47 8.58 -25.91
N GLY A 86 9.79 8.53 -25.69
CA GLY A 86 10.77 8.99 -26.67
C GLY A 86 11.28 10.41 -26.43
N ALA A 87 12.04 10.94 -27.38
CA ALA A 87 12.82 12.18 -27.25
C ALA A 87 12.01 13.46 -27.52
N GLY A 88 10.67 13.41 -27.40
CA GLY A 88 9.81 14.59 -27.41
C GLY A 88 8.85 14.73 -28.59
N SER A 89 8.78 13.74 -29.49
CA SER A 89 7.75 13.67 -30.55
C SER A 89 6.74 12.56 -30.25
N ASP A 90 5.46 12.77 -30.60
CA ASP A 90 4.42 11.76 -30.36
C ASP A 90 4.68 10.55 -31.27
N LEU A 91 5.19 9.47 -30.67
CA LEU A 91 5.54 8.25 -31.39
C LEU A 91 4.36 7.68 -32.18
N SER A 92 3.12 7.92 -31.73
CA SER A 92 1.90 7.53 -32.45
C SER A 92 1.81 8.19 -33.82
N THR A 93 2.10 9.49 -33.87
CA THR A 93 2.03 10.28 -35.12
C THR A 93 3.18 9.92 -36.06
N LEU A 94 4.36 9.62 -35.50
CA LEU A 94 5.53 9.21 -36.27
C LEU A 94 5.34 7.84 -36.93
N ILE A 95 4.71 6.88 -36.24
CA ILE A 95 4.44 5.54 -36.76
C ILE A 95 3.26 5.55 -37.76
N ALA A 96 2.27 6.43 -37.57
CA ALA A 96 1.09 6.47 -38.43
C ALA A 96 1.34 7.08 -39.82
N ASP A 97 2.37 7.92 -39.97
CA ASP A 97 2.72 8.57 -41.23
C ASP A 97 3.84 7.81 -41.98
N ASP A 98 3.45 7.10 -43.03
CA ASP A 98 4.32 6.29 -43.89
C ASP A 98 5.39 7.16 -44.61
N THR A 99 5.19 8.48 -44.70
CA THR A 99 6.19 9.41 -45.23
C THR A 99 7.40 9.58 -44.30
N ASN A 100 7.34 9.10 -43.06
CA ASN A 100 8.47 9.11 -42.12
C ASN A 100 9.55 8.08 -42.45
N VAL A 101 9.29 7.16 -43.38
CA VAL A 101 10.30 6.20 -43.88
C VAL A 101 10.73 6.53 -45.33
N SER A 102 10.14 7.57 -45.93
CA SER A 102 10.41 7.94 -47.34
C SER A 102 11.84 8.40 -47.63
N THR A 103 12.61 8.77 -46.61
CA THR A 103 14.00 9.20 -46.76
C THR A 103 14.88 8.61 -45.66
N GLN A 104 16.17 8.44 -45.94
CA GLN A 104 17.13 7.91 -44.98
C GLN A 104 17.24 8.77 -43.71
N ALA A 105 17.14 10.10 -43.83
CA ALA A 105 17.19 11.01 -42.68
C ALA A 105 15.96 10.85 -41.76
N LYS A 106 14.76 10.75 -42.34
CA LYS A 106 13.53 10.54 -41.56
C LYS A 106 13.51 9.16 -40.89
N ALA A 107 13.93 8.11 -41.60
CA ALA A 107 14.05 6.77 -41.05
C ALA A 107 15.06 6.71 -39.87
N SER A 108 16.19 7.41 -39.98
CA SER A 108 17.16 7.51 -38.88
C SER A 108 16.59 8.23 -37.65
N THR A 109 15.73 9.23 -37.86
CA THR A 109 15.07 9.97 -36.77
C THR A 109 14.04 9.07 -36.08
N LEU A 110 13.23 8.34 -36.85
CA LEU A 110 12.25 7.38 -36.33
C LEU A 110 12.91 6.29 -35.46
N ILE A 111 14.06 5.75 -35.90
CA ILE A 111 14.81 4.76 -35.12
C ILE A 111 15.27 5.37 -33.78
N SER A 112 15.81 6.59 -33.80
CA SER A 112 16.25 7.26 -32.58
C SER A 112 15.10 7.50 -31.58
N GLU A 113 13.91 7.83 -32.09
CA GLU A 113 12.71 8.01 -31.26
C GLU A 113 12.22 6.68 -30.67
N LEU A 114 12.25 5.59 -31.47
CA LEU A 114 11.96 4.24 -30.97
C LEU A 114 12.95 3.81 -29.88
N ASP A 115 14.25 4.05 -30.08
CA ASP A 115 15.28 3.70 -29.10
C ASP A 115 15.08 4.46 -27.78
N GLY A 116 14.71 5.75 -27.86
CA GLY A 116 14.31 6.55 -26.70
C GLY A 116 13.12 5.94 -25.98
N ALA A 117 12.04 5.63 -26.71
CA ALA A 117 10.84 5.01 -26.15
C ALA A 117 11.13 3.65 -25.50
N ILE A 118 11.96 2.81 -26.12
CA ILE A 118 12.39 1.52 -25.56
C ILE A 118 13.21 1.74 -24.28
N SER A 119 14.10 2.75 -24.26
CA SER A 119 14.86 3.12 -23.07
C SER A 119 13.96 3.52 -21.92
N ASP A 120 12.93 4.33 -22.16
CA ASP A 120 11.96 4.76 -21.14
C ASP A 120 11.18 3.56 -20.56
N VAL A 121 10.71 2.65 -21.43
CA VAL A 121 10.06 1.39 -21.01
C VAL A 121 10.99 0.56 -20.15
N ASN A 122 12.24 0.38 -20.56
CA ASN A 122 13.21 -0.40 -19.82
C ASN A 122 13.55 0.24 -18.46
N ALA A 123 13.67 1.57 -18.40
CA ALA A 123 13.89 2.30 -17.16
C ALA A 123 12.71 2.09 -16.18
N GLN A 124 11.47 2.17 -16.67
CA GLN A 124 10.29 1.92 -15.85
C GLN A 124 10.21 0.47 -15.37
N ARG A 125 10.49 -0.50 -16.25
CA ARG A 125 10.55 -1.94 -15.87
C ARG A 125 11.65 -2.19 -14.83
N GLY A 126 12.79 -1.54 -14.95
CA GLY A 126 13.88 -1.61 -13.96
C GLY A 126 13.45 -1.07 -12.60
N THR A 127 12.76 0.07 -12.59
CA THR A 127 12.24 0.70 -11.35
C THR A 127 11.19 -0.17 -10.66
N LEU A 128 10.27 -0.76 -11.43
CA LEU A 128 9.28 -1.71 -10.91
C LEU A 128 9.94 -3.00 -10.39
N GLY A 129 10.94 -3.53 -11.10
CA GLY A 129 11.71 -4.70 -10.65
C GLY A 129 12.48 -4.44 -9.36
N ALA A 130 13.10 -3.27 -9.22
CA ALA A 130 13.76 -2.86 -7.97
C ALA A 130 12.75 -2.75 -6.81
N SER A 131 11.56 -2.21 -7.08
CA SER A 131 10.47 -2.11 -6.09
C SER A 131 9.96 -3.50 -5.67
N GLN A 132 9.84 -4.44 -6.61
CA GLN A 132 9.49 -5.84 -6.32
C GLN A 132 10.54 -6.52 -5.45
N ASN A 133 11.82 -6.37 -5.78
CA ASN A 133 12.91 -6.93 -4.98
C ASN A 133 12.90 -6.38 -3.54
N ARG A 134 12.67 -5.07 -3.37
CA ARG A 134 12.49 -4.46 -2.05
C ARG A 134 11.28 -5.05 -1.31
N LEU A 135 10.14 -5.22 -1.98
CA LEU A 135 8.95 -5.85 -1.39
C LEU A 135 9.26 -7.28 -0.91
N GLU A 136 9.91 -8.11 -1.73
CA GLU A 136 10.29 -9.46 -1.36
C GLU A 136 11.20 -9.50 -0.13
N HIS A 137 12.19 -8.60 -0.07
CA HIS A 137 13.06 -8.48 1.10
C HIS A 137 12.30 -8.05 2.36
N VAL A 138 11.39 -7.08 2.23
CA VAL A 138 10.58 -6.63 3.38
C VAL A 138 9.65 -7.74 3.85
N ILE A 139 8.99 -8.47 2.93
CA ILE A 139 8.16 -9.64 3.26
C ILE A 139 8.98 -10.67 4.03
N LYS A 140 10.18 -11.02 3.54
CA LYS A 140 11.05 -11.98 4.23
C LYS A 140 11.45 -11.49 5.62
N SER A 141 11.82 -10.23 5.76
CA SER A 141 12.19 -9.64 7.04
C SER A 141 11.01 -9.63 8.03
N LEU A 142 9.81 -9.31 7.54
CA LEU A 142 8.60 -9.27 8.35
C LEU A 142 8.20 -10.68 8.81
N SER A 143 8.30 -11.69 7.94
CA SER A 143 8.04 -13.08 8.32
C SER A 143 8.96 -13.54 9.46
N VAL A 144 10.25 -13.20 9.39
CA VAL A 144 11.20 -13.50 10.49
C VAL A 144 10.84 -12.75 11.77
N ALA A 145 10.46 -11.47 11.65
CA ALA A 145 10.02 -10.69 12.81
C ALA A 145 8.76 -11.29 13.46
N VAL A 146 7.79 -11.73 12.66
CA VAL A 146 6.56 -12.41 13.11
C VAL A 146 6.90 -13.72 13.82
N GLU A 147 7.80 -14.53 13.26
CA GLU A 147 8.23 -15.79 13.89
C GLU A 147 8.90 -15.54 15.24
N ASN A 148 9.82 -14.58 15.31
CA ASN A 148 10.48 -14.19 16.56
C ASN A 148 9.50 -13.64 17.60
N LEU A 149 8.55 -12.80 17.18
CA LEU A 149 7.55 -12.22 18.07
C LEU A 149 6.59 -13.28 18.61
N SER A 150 6.12 -14.19 17.75
CA SER A 150 5.27 -15.32 18.14
C SER A 150 6.00 -16.26 19.11
N ALA A 151 7.29 -16.54 18.88
CA ALA A 151 8.10 -17.33 19.81
C ALA A 151 8.31 -16.63 21.15
N ALA A 152 8.52 -15.31 21.16
CA ALA A 152 8.61 -14.53 22.39
C ALA A 152 7.28 -14.49 23.15
N GLU A 153 6.16 -14.30 22.44
CA GLU A 153 4.81 -14.34 23.02
C GLU A 153 4.51 -15.70 23.65
N SER A 154 4.84 -16.79 22.93
CA SER A 154 4.68 -18.15 23.44
C SER A 154 5.45 -18.36 24.74
N ARG A 155 6.72 -17.92 24.81
CA ARG A 155 7.53 -18.00 26.04
C ARG A 155 6.96 -17.19 27.20
N ILE A 156 6.45 -15.99 26.93
CA ILE A 156 5.82 -15.15 27.96
C ILE A 156 4.55 -15.83 28.47
N ARG A 157 3.70 -16.30 27.56
CA ARG A 157 2.44 -16.98 27.91
C ARG A 157 2.70 -18.27 28.70
N ASP A 158 3.68 -19.07 28.30
CA ASP A 158 4.06 -20.29 29.01
C ASP A 158 4.62 -19.99 30.41
N ALA A 159 5.42 -18.92 30.57
CA ALA A 159 5.93 -18.49 31.87
C ALA A 159 4.80 -18.01 32.80
N ASP A 160 3.85 -17.25 32.28
CA ASP A 160 2.69 -16.77 33.04
C ASP A 160 1.78 -17.93 33.47
N VAL A 161 1.57 -18.91 32.58
CA VAL A 161 0.81 -20.14 32.90
C VAL A 161 1.53 -20.97 33.96
N ALA A 162 2.86 -21.05 33.90
CA ALA A 162 3.65 -21.76 34.90
C ALA A 162 3.58 -21.08 36.28
N ASP A 163 3.65 -19.75 36.37
CA ASP A 163 3.49 -19.01 37.63
C ASP A 163 2.10 -19.23 38.24
N LEU A 164 1.04 -19.07 37.43
CA LEU A 164 -0.34 -19.32 37.86
C LEU A 164 -0.53 -20.75 38.35
N SER A 165 0.01 -21.74 37.64
CA SER A 165 -0.08 -23.16 38.02
C SER A 165 0.68 -23.44 39.32
N SER A 166 1.89 -22.89 39.49
CA SER A 166 2.67 -23.03 40.72
C SER A 166 1.97 -22.40 41.92
N ARG A 167 1.37 -21.22 41.74
CA ARG A 167 0.58 -20.53 42.78
C ARG A 167 -0.70 -21.28 43.10
N MET A 168 -1.38 -21.85 42.09
CA MET A 168 -2.56 -22.69 42.29
C MET A 168 -2.21 -23.95 43.11
N VAL A 169 -1.15 -24.66 42.72
CA VAL A 169 -0.67 -25.84 43.44
C VAL A 169 -0.25 -25.48 44.87
N SER A 170 0.49 -24.39 45.05
CA SER A 170 0.91 -23.91 46.38
C SER A 170 -0.27 -23.58 47.28
N ASN A 171 -1.30 -22.91 46.74
CA ASN A 171 -2.54 -22.64 47.46
C ASN A 171 -3.30 -23.94 47.80
N GLN A 172 -3.31 -24.92 46.90
CA GLN A 172 -3.97 -26.20 47.15
C GLN A 172 -3.23 -27.03 48.21
N ILE A 173 -1.90 -27.04 48.19
CA ILE A 173 -1.07 -27.64 49.25
C ILE A 173 -1.30 -26.92 50.58
N LEU A 174 -1.35 -25.58 50.61
CA LEU A 174 -1.65 -24.83 51.83
C LEU A 174 -3.03 -25.14 52.39
N GLN A 175 -4.04 -25.30 51.55
CA GLN A 175 -5.38 -25.70 51.99
C GLN A 175 -5.36 -27.12 52.58
N GLN A 176 -4.69 -28.07 51.92
CA GLN A 176 -4.60 -29.46 52.40
C GLN A 176 -3.74 -29.58 53.68
N ALA A 177 -2.64 -28.84 53.76
CA ALA A 177 -1.80 -28.72 54.94
C ALA A 177 -2.54 -28.02 56.09
N GLY A 178 -3.31 -26.97 55.80
CA GLY A 178 -4.18 -26.29 56.76
C GLY A 178 -5.18 -27.26 57.40
N ILE A 179 -5.83 -28.12 56.60
CA ILE A 179 -6.74 -29.16 57.11
C ILE A 179 -6.00 -30.20 57.96
N SER A 180 -4.83 -30.66 57.52
CA SER A 180 -4.01 -31.64 58.27
C SER A 180 -3.48 -31.08 59.60
N VAL A 181 -2.99 -29.83 59.59
CA VAL A 181 -2.54 -29.11 60.78
C VAL A 181 -3.70 -28.84 61.73
N LEU A 182 -4.89 -28.47 61.22
CA LEU A 182 -6.08 -28.30 62.05
C LEU A 182 -6.49 -29.64 62.69
N ALA A 183 -6.43 -30.74 61.94
CA ALA A 183 -6.73 -32.07 62.46
C ALA A 183 -5.74 -32.48 63.57
N GLN A 184 -4.45 -32.21 63.39
CA GLN A 184 -3.41 -32.54 64.37
C GLN A 184 -3.45 -31.62 65.61
N ALA A 185 -3.74 -30.32 65.41
CA ALA A 185 -3.96 -29.36 66.50
C ALA A 185 -5.22 -29.66 67.32
N ASN A 186 -6.25 -30.28 66.73
CA ASN A 186 -7.43 -30.74 67.47
C ASN A 186 -7.18 -32.04 68.26
N GLN A 187 -6.24 -32.89 67.82
CA GLN A 187 -5.88 -34.13 68.53
C GLN A 187 -4.93 -33.89 69.71
N ALA A 188 -4.01 -32.93 69.62
CA ALA A 188 -3.07 -32.59 70.69
C ALA A 188 -3.71 -32.27 72.06
N PRO A 189 -4.75 -31.42 72.17
CA PRO A 189 -5.41 -31.13 73.45
C PRO A 189 -6.21 -32.32 74.00
N GLN A 190 -6.73 -33.19 73.13
CA GLN A 190 -7.43 -34.41 73.56
C GLN A 190 -6.46 -35.44 74.17
N ALA A 191 -5.26 -35.57 73.59
CA ALA A 191 -4.20 -36.40 74.15
C ALA A 191 -3.67 -35.86 75.50
N ALA A 192 -3.56 -34.53 75.64
CA ALA A 192 -3.18 -33.90 76.91
C ALA A 192 -4.25 -34.09 78.01
N LEU A 193 -5.54 -34.00 77.66
CA LEU A 193 -6.64 -34.29 78.59
C LEU A 193 -6.70 -35.77 78.99
N ALA A 194 -6.27 -36.69 78.11
CA ALA A 194 -6.15 -38.11 78.48
C ALA A 194 -5.01 -38.35 79.48
N LEU A 195 -3.93 -37.55 79.46
CA LEU A 195 -2.82 -37.60 80.41
C LEU A 195 -3.16 -36.96 81.76
N LEU A 196 -4.02 -35.94 81.81
CA LEU A 196 -4.52 -35.33 83.06
C LEU A 196 -5.59 -36.17 83.78
N ARG A 197 -6.12 -37.19 83.13
CA ARG A 197 -7.14 -38.12 83.67
C ARG A 197 -6.55 -39.42 84.24
N ASN A 198 -5.23 -39.58 84.16
CA ASN A 198 -4.46 -40.64 84.81
C ASN A 198 -3.59 -40.03 85.91
#